data_AF-A0A6P6JYT7-F1
#
_entry.id   AF-A0A6P6JYT7-F1
#
_cell.length_a   1.000
_cell.length_b   1.000
_cell.length_c   1.000
_cell.angle_alpha   90.00
_cell.angle_beta   90.00
_cell.angle_gamma   90.00
#
_symmetry.space_group_name_H-M   'P 1'
#
loop_
_entity.id
_entity.type
_entity.pdbx_description
1 polymer ?
#
loop_
_entity_poly.entity_id
_entity_poly.type
_entity_poly.pdbx_seq_one_letter_code
_entity_poly.pdbx_strand_id
1 'polypeptide(L)'
;MKCLLCTLLLLETFVFVVQQQIDGGLAENEIHQQLSTEDRRQYPAQTDPWRDDASAGSQQYCHLSFPDIHAALRELTATVTEQKANIRDLETRLRNSEKTAEQQTVILEELNKKNDALETRLRDSEKTAEQQTVILEELNKKTDDMSNLTESQVEELRKENRDREIAFSAALMESGSGHIGPFTTEITLTYRNVFTNIGNAYNPFTGIFTAPLKGAYMFSFSIFGHTTSSTPSTVSIVKNGERVVVAHAHQNQGAVNSSKGVVLILEVGDVVYVRLWSGRRIFDEQDKHNTFSGYLLYPLR
;
A
#
# COMPACT_ATOMS: atom_id res chain seq x y z
N MET A 1 21.68 -4.26 -12.39
CA MET A 1 21.70 -5.39 -13.35
C MET A 1 22.98 -6.24 -13.27
N LYS A 2 24.19 -5.69 -13.24
CA LYS A 2 25.44 -6.49 -13.18
C LYS A 2 25.62 -7.32 -11.89
N CYS A 3 25.08 -6.86 -10.75
CA CYS A 3 25.20 -7.58 -9.46
C CYS A 3 24.29 -8.83 -9.36
N LEU A 4 23.14 -8.82 -10.05
CA LEU A 4 22.23 -9.99 -10.10
C LEU A 4 22.79 -11.12 -10.97
N LEU A 5 23.53 -10.77 -12.03
CA LEU A 5 24.14 -11.79 -12.91
C LEU A 5 25.27 -12.55 -12.20
N CYS A 6 26.08 -11.86 -11.37
CA CYS A 6 27.15 -12.53 -10.60
C CYS A 6 26.61 -13.46 -9.50
N THR A 7 25.47 -13.13 -8.90
CA THR A 7 24.88 -13.96 -7.84
C THR A 7 24.24 -15.23 -8.41
N LEU A 8 23.61 -15.15 -9.58
CA LEU A 8 23.09 -16.32 -10.31
C LEU A 8 24.21 -17.27 -10.78
N LEU A 9 25.33 -16.73 -11.28
CA LEU A 9 26.47 -17.56 -11.70
C LEU A 9 27.15 -18.28 -10.54
N LEU A 10 27.21 -17.66 -9.35
CA LEU A 10 27.78 -18.30 -8.15
C LEU A 10 26.90 -19.43 -7.61
N LEU A 11 25.57 -19.29 -7.69
CA LEU A 11 24.61 -20.33 -7.28
C LEU A 11 24.67 -21.57 -8.19
N GLU A 12 24.76 -21.37 -9.51
CA GLU A 12 24.93 -22.46 -10.49
C GLU A 12 26.23 -23.25 -10.25
N THR A 13 27.35 -22.56 -9.99
CA THR A 13 28.62 -23.24 -9.69
C THR A 13 28.59 -24.00 -8.36
N PHE A 14 27.84 -23.52 -7.36
CA PHE A 14 27.71 -24.18 -6.07
C PHE A 14 26.88 -25.47 -6.16
N VAL A 15 25.79 -25.46 -6.94
CA VAL A 15 24.97 -26.65 -7.20
C VAL A 15 25.77 -27.72 -7.95
N PHE A 16 26.61 -27.33 -8.91
CA PHE A 16 27.45 -28.27 -9.66
C PHE A 16 28.52 -28.96 -8.78
N VAL A 17 29.15 -28.22 -7.87
CA VAL A 17 30.15 -28.78 -6.93
C VAL A 17 29.51 -29.74 -5.93
N VAL A 18 28.33 -29.42 -5.42
CA VAL A 18 27.59 -30.31 -4.50
C VAL A 18 27.16 -31.59 -5.20
N GLN A 19 26.74 -31.53 -6.47
CA GLN A 19 26.37 -32.71 -7.25
C GLN A 19 27.58 -33.63 -7.53
N GLN A 20 28.75 -33.06 -7.81
CA GLN A 20 29.98 -33.84 -8.04
C GLN A 20 30.47 -34.58 -6.79
N GLN A 21 30.15 -34.07 -5.60
CA GLN A 21 30.53 -34.66 -4.31
C GLN A 21 29.57 -35.77 -3.86
N ILE A 22 28.32 -35.77 -4.36
CA ILE A 22 27.33 -36.82 -4.12
C ILE A 22 27.59 -38.03 -5.04
N ASP A 23 28.00 -37.79 -6.29
CA ASP A 23 28.28 -38.87 -7.26
C ASP A 23 29.65 -39.54 -7.06
N GLY A 24 30.60 -38.88 -6.38
CA GLY A 24 31.93 -39.42 -6.06
C GLY A 24 31.98 -40.36 -4.85
N GLY A 25 30.89 -40.45 -4.05
CA GLY A 25 30.83 -41.24 -2.81
C GLY A 25 30.33 -42.69 -2.97
N LEU A 26 30.01 -43.13 -4.19
CA LEU A 26 29.37 -44.42 -4.48
C LEU A 26 30.31 -45.52 -5.00
N ALA A 27 31.64 -45.37 -4.83
CA ALA A 27 32.61 -46.33 -5.33
C ALA A 27 33.65 -46.75 -4.28
N GLU A 28 33.22 -47.19 -3.09
CA GLU A 28 34.07 -47.95 -2.17
C GLU A 28 33.19 -48.77 -1.22
N ASN A 29 32.69 -49.93 -1.68
CA ASN A 29 32.29 -51.07 -0.84
C ASN A 29 31.88 -52.24 -1.75
N GLU A 30 32.86 -52.92 -2.33
CA GLU A 30 32.62 -54.18 -3.04
C GLU A 30 33.81 -55.13 -2.89
N ILE A 31 33.98 -55.72 -1.70
CA ILE A 31 34.72 -56.97 -1.52
C ILE A 31 33.99 -57.83 -0.49
N HIS A 32 33.20 -58.80 -0.98
CA HIS A 32 33.29 -60.23 -0.61
C HIS A 32 32.05 -60.98 -1.11
N GLN A 33 32.24 -61.77 -2.18
CA GLN A 33 31.34 -62.86 -2.52
C GLN A 33 32.13 -64.00 -3.19
N GLN A 34 32.37 -65.08 -2.44
CA GLN A 34 32.61 -66.47 -2.87
C GLN A 34 32.38 -67.32 -1.59
N LEU A 35 31.56 -68.36 -1.49
CA LEU A 35 30.89 -69.23 -2.43
C LEU A 35 29.53 -69.66 -1.85
N SER A 36 28.57 -69.89 -2.73
CA SER A 36 27.46 -70.83 -2.50
C SER A 36 27.34 -71.67 -3.77
N THR A 37 27.45 -73.00 -3.64
CA THR A 37 26.68 -73.97 -4.44
C THR A 37 27.00 -75.41 -4.02
N GLU A 38 25.92 -76.20 -3.88
CA GLU A 38 25.87 -77.68 -3.88
C GLU A 38 26.65 -78.43 -2.76
N ASP A 39 26.24 -79.56 -2.19
CA ASP A 39 25.29 -80.58 -2.60
C ASP A 39 24.86 -81.41 -1.37
N ARG A 40 23.70 -82.02 -1.54
CA ARG A 40 22.99 -83.00 -0.71
C ARG A 40 23.81 -84.29 -0.49
N ARG A 41 23.83 -84.84 0.74
CA ARG A 41 23.87 -86.31 1.06
C ARG A 41 23.88 -86.53 2.59
N GLN A 42 22.77 -87.00 3.16
CA GLN A 42 22.51 -88.40 3.57
C GLN A 42 23.39 -88.92 4.73
N TYR A 43 22.80 -89.00 5.92
CA TYR A 43 23.21 -89.91 6.99
C TYR A 43 23.05 -91.37 6.55
N PRO A 44 23.87 -92.28 7.11
CA PRO A 44 23.25 -93.38 7.85
C PRO A 44 23.93 -93.70 9.20
N ALA A 45 23.24 -94.59 9.90
CA ALA A 45 23.37 -95.00 11.29
C ALA A 45 24.44 -96.10 11.52
N GLN A 46 25.04 -96.17 12.72
CA GLN A 46 24.80 -97.13 13.82
C GLN A 46 25.86 -98.24 13.98
N THR A 47 26.08 -98.58 15.27
CA THR A 47 26.49 -99.86 15.91
C THR A 47 27.92 -100.06 16.43
N ASP A 48 28.02 -100.02 17.76
CA ASP A 48 28.83 -100.83 18.70
C ASP A 48 29.08 -102.29 18.21
N PRO A 49 30.08 -103.10 18.70
CA PRO A 49 30.16 -103.43 20.15
C PRO A 49 31.42 -104.14 20.78
N TRP A 50 31.33 -104.36 22.11
CA TRP A 50 31.99 -105.33 23.03
C TRP A 50 33.52 -105.23 23.28
N ARG A 51 33.95 -104.92 24.52
CA ARG A 51 34.38 -105.84 25.63
C ARG A 51 35.43 -106.89 25.22
N ASP A 52 36.58 -106.86 25.90
CA ASP A 52 37.06 -108.02 26.66
C ASP A 52 38.14 -107.62 27.69
N ASP A 53 38.12 -108.39 28.78
CA ASP A 53 38.89 -108.29 30.01
C ASP A 53 39.78 -109.54 30.07
N ALA A 54 41.12 -109.42 30.17
CA ALA A 54 42.01 -110.49 30.62
C ALA A 54 43.49 -110.07 30.78
N SER A 55 43.89 -109.94 32.04
CA SER A 55 45.09 -110.52 32.67
C SER A 55 46.53 -110.29 32.13
N ALA A 56 47.30 -109.64 33.00
CA ALA A 56 48.58 -110.07 33.59
C ALA A 56 49.90 -110.10 32.78
N GLY A 57 50.89 -109.38 33.32
CA GLY A 57 52.33 -109.52 33.04
C GLY A 57 53.04 -108.15 32.96
N SER A 58 53.53 -107.61 34.09
CA SER A 58 54.98 -107.46 34.39
C SER A 58 55.77 -106.81 33.23
N GLN A 59 56.43 -105.66 33.34
CA GLN A 59 57.42 -105.25 34.34
C GLN A 59 57.94 -103.84 33.97
N GLN A 60 58.52 -103.17 34.97
CA GLN A 60 59.61 -102.17 34.87
C GLN A 60 59.37 -100.77 34.28
N TYR A 61 59.27 -99.79 35.20
CA TYR A 61 59.90 -98.46 35.24
C TYR A 61 60.16 -97.68 33.93
N CYS A 62 59.52 -96.51 33.79
CA CYS A 62 60.21 -95.21 33.84
C CYS A 62 59.22 -94.02 33.91
N HIS A 63 59.67 -92.99 34.61
CA HIS A 63 58.95 -91.81 35.11
C HIS A 63 58.39 -90.93 33.98
N LEU A 64 57.07 -90.70 33.95
CA LEU A 64 56.44 -89.55 33.27
C LEU A 64 55.14 -89.20 34.00
N SER A 65 55.05 -87.96 34.45
CA SER A 65 53.86 -87.36 35.06
C SER A 65 52.69 -87.42 34.08
N PHE A 66 51.73 -88.32 34.29
CA PHE A 66 50.47 -88.30 33.57
C PHE A 66 49.66 -87.06 34.00
N PRO A 67 49.19 -86.20 33.08
CA PRO A 67 48.17 -85.23 33.41
C PRO A 67 46.96 -85.99 33.96
N ASP A 68 46.49 -85.61 35.15
CA ASP A 68 45.28 -86.16 35.74
C ASP A 68 44.13 -85.92 34.75
N ILE A 69 43.66 -86.97 34.07
CA ILE A 69 42.59 -86.90 33.06
C ILE A 69 41.34 -86.26 33.66
N HIS A 70 41.11 -86.43 34.97
CA HIS A 70 40.03 -85.76 35.68
C HIS A 70 40.25 -84.26 35.85
N ALA A 71 41.50 -83.78 35.94
CA ALA A 71 41.81 -82.35 35.93
C ALA A 71 41.52 -81.71 34.56
N ALA A 72 41.93 -82.36 33.47
CA ALA A 72 41.63 -81.91 32.11
C ALA A 72 40.12 -81.91 31.82
N LEU A 73 39.37 -82.92 32.30
CA LEU A 73 37.91 -82.95 32.19
C LEU A 73 37.23 -81.83 32.99
N ARG A 74 37.74 -81.50 34.20
CA ARG A 74 37.24 -80.39 35.02
C ARG A 74 37.46 -79.04 34.35
N GLU A 75 38.62 -78.83 33.74
CA GLU A 75 38.96 -77.61 32.99
C GLU A 75 38.11 -77.47 31.72
N LEU A 76 37.91 -78.57 30.98
CA LEU A 76 37.00 -78.59 29.84
C LEU A 76 35.54 -78.33 30.27
N THR A 77 35.13 -78.88 31.41
CA THR A 77 33.78 -78.62 31.96
C THR A 77 33.64 -77.14 32.34
N ALA A 78 34.65 -76.54 32.97
CA ALA A 78 34.66 -75.12 33.32
C ALA A 78 34.56 -74.22 32.08
N THR A 79 35.38 -74.49 31.05
CA THR A 79 35.35 -73.73 29.79
C THR A 79 34.04 -73.90 29.03
N VAL A 80 33.46 -75.10 29.00
CA VAL A 80 32.12 -75.33 28.42
C VAL A 80 31.04 -74.59 29.20
N THR A 81 31.11 -74.55 30.55
CA THR A 81 30.16 -73.79 31.36
C THR A 81 30.28 -72.28 31.15
N GLU A 82 31.50 -71.78 30.95
CA GLU A 82 31.78 -70.38 30.66
C GLU A 82 31.33 -69.99 29.23
N GLN A 83 31.64 -70.82 28.24
CA GLN A 83 31.11 -70.65 26.88
C GLN A 83 29.58 -70.66 26.87
N LYS A 84 28.94 -71.54 27.64
CA LYS A 84 27.48 -71.56 27.81
C LYS A 84 26.94 -70.33 28.54
N ALA A 85 27.73 -69.67 29.39
CA ALA A 85 27.38 -68.39 30.00
C ALA A 85 27.51 -67.24 28.98
N ASN A 86 28.59 -67.21 28.21
CA ASN A 86 28.83 -66.21 27.16
C ASN A 86 27.78 -66.29 26.04
N ILE A 87 27.39 -67.50 25.64
CA ILE A 87 26.29 -67.70 24.67
C ILE A 87 24.98 -67.12 25.21
N ARG A 88 24.65 -67.35 26.49
CA ARG A 88 23.44 -66.78 27.10
C ARG A 88 23.46 -65.25 27.16
N ASP A 89 24.62 -64.64 27.42
CA ASP A 89 24.79 -63.19 27.37
C ASP A 89 24.60 -62.64 25.96
N LEU A 90 25.27 -63.25 24.96
CA LEU A 90 25.17 -62.86 23.56
C LEU A 90 23.74 -63.00 23.03
N GLU A 91 23.03 -64.08 23.35
CA GLU A 91 21.61 -64.23 23.00
C GLU A 91 20.74 -63.14 23.62
N THR A 92 21.05 -62.71 24.85
CA THR A 92 20.31 -61.66 25.53
C THR A 92 20.57 -60.28 24.90
N ARG A 93 21.82 -60.01 24.53
CA ARG A 93 22.20 -58.81 23.78
C ARG A 93 21.58 -58.78 22.38
N LEU A 94 21.54 -59.92 21.69
CA LEU A 94 20.89 -60.06 20.38
C LEU A 94 19.39 -59.75 20.50
N ARG A 95 18.69 -60.37 21.45
CA ARG A 95 17.27 -60.11 21.73
C ARG A 95 16.98 -58.64 22.05
N ASN A 96 17.87 -57.99 22.81
CA ASN A 96 17.72 -56.56 23.11
C ASN A 96 17.98 -55.69 21.87
N SER A 97 18.98 -56.05 21.05
CA SER A 97 19.29 -55.37 19.79
C SER A 97 18.13 -55.49 18.78
N GLU A 98 17.53 -56.67 18.68
CA GLU A 98 16.34 -56.92 17.85
C GLU A 98 15.17 -56.03 18.29
N LYS A 99 14.88 -55.97 19.59
CA LYS A 99 13.85 -55.07 20.13
C LYS A 99 14.13 -53.60 19.82
N THR A 100 15.39 -53.15 19.93
CA THR A 100 15.73 -51.77 19.57
C THR A 100 15.59 -51.50 18.08
N ALA A 101 15.91 -52.46 17.21
CA ALA A 101 15.72 -52.34 15.78
C ALA A 101 14.24 -52.27 15.41
N GLU A 102 13.40 -53.10 16.02
CA GLU A 102 11.93 -53.05 15.87
C GLU A 102 11.35 -51.71 16.36
N GLN A 103 11.87 -51.15 17.46
CA GLN A 103 11.40 -49.85 17.94
C GLN A 103 11.86 -48.70 17.02
N GLN A 104 13.06 -48.80 16.44
CA GLN A 104 13.55 -47.84 15.44
C GLN A 104 12.71 -47.85 14.16
N THR A 105 12.27 -49.01 13.66
CA THR A 105 11.42 -49.07 12.46
C THR A 105 10.08 -48.39 12.68
N VAL A 106 9.45 -48.56 13.85
CA VAL A 106 8.19 -47.87 14.20
C VAL A 106 8.37 -46.35 14.24
N ILE A 107 9.45 -45.85 14.85
CA ILE A 107 9.75 -44.41 14.89
C ILE A 107 9.96 -43.86 13.47
N LEU A 108 10.65 -44.61 12.62
CA LEU A 108 10.91 -44.21 11.24
C LEU A 108 9.61 -44.10 10.42
N GLU A 109 8.67 -45.04 10.59
CA GLU A 109 7.35 -44.97 9.98
C GLU A 109 6.54 -43.76 10.48
N GLU A 110 6.61 -43.44 11.77
CA GLU A 110 5.92 -42.28 12.33
C GLU A 110 6.52 -40.96 11.81
N LEU A 111 7.85 -40.89 11.68
CA LEU A 111 8.55 -39.76 11.08
C LEU A 111 8.17 -39.56 9.61
N ASN A 112 8.10 -40.64 8.82
CA ASN A 112 7.66 -40.56 7.43
C ASN A 112 6.22 -40.04 7.32
N LYS A 113 5.29 -40.54 8.14
CA LYS A 113 3.92 -40.02 8.18
C LYS A 113 3.86 -38.52 8.55
N LYS A 114 4.70 -38.07 9.48
CA LYS A 114 4.81 -36.65 9.85
C LYS A 114 5.39 -35.81 8.71
N ASN A 115 6.36 -36.33 7.97
CA ASN A 115 6.93 -35.66 6.80
C ASN A 115 5.87 -35.50 5.70
N ASP A 116 5.11 -36.54 5.36
CA ASP A 116 4.03 -36.45 4.37
C ASP A 116 2.97 -35.40 4.75
N ALA A 117 2.63 -35.34 6.04
CA ALA A 117 1.71 -34.35 6.57
C ALA A 117 2.28 -32.91 6.51
N LEU A 118 3.59 -32.74 6.75
CA LEU A 118 4.27 -31.45 6.64
C LEU A 118 4.34 -30.99 5.18
N GLU A 119 4.67 -31.87 4.25
CA GLU A 119 4.68 -31.56 2.82
C GLU A 119 3.31 -31.10 2.32
N THR A 120 2.24 -31.77 2.77
CA THR A 120 0.87 -31.38 2.42
C THR A 120 0.54 -29.99 2.95
N ARG A 121 0.86 -29.70 4.22
CA ARG A 121 0.64 -28.37 4.82
C ARG A 121 1.46 -27.28 4.14
N LEU A 122 2.67 -27.59 3.69
CA LEU A 122 3.51 -26.65 2.97
C LEU A 122 2.86 -26.26 1.64
N ARG A 123 2.38 -27.24 0.86
CA ARG A 123 1.67 -26.99 -0.41
C ARG A 123 0.40 -26.15 -0.22
N ASP A 124 -0.38 -26.45 0.82
CA ASP A 124 -1.59 -25.66 1.13
C ASP A 124 -1.24 -24.21 1.54
N SER A 125 -0.15 -24.03 2.28
CA SER A 125 0.36 -22.71 2.67
C SER A 125 0.86 -21.91 1.46
N GLU A 126 1.60 -22.55 0.55
CA GLU A 126 2.08 -21.94 -0.71
C GLU A 126 0.91 -21.48 -1.56
N LYS A 127 -0.10 -22.33 -1.75
CA LYS A 127 -1.32 -21.98 -2.48
C LYS A 127 -2.07 -20.81 -1.85
N THR A 128 -2.11 -20.75 -0.52
CA THR A 128 -2.75 -19.64 0.21
C THR A 128 -1.96 -18.34 0.00
N ALA A 129 -0.63 -18.39 0.01
CA ALA A 129 0.22 -17.23 -0.24
C ALA A 129 0.05 -16.69 -1.66
N GLU A 130 0.00 -17.59 -2.66
CA GLU A 130 -0.29 -17.21 -4.05
C GLU A 130 -1.68 -16.57 -4.21
N GLN A 131 -2.69 -17.06 -3.49
CA GLN A 131 -4.01 -16.45 -3.53
C GLN A 131 -4.03 -15.06 -2.85
N GLN A 132 -3.25 -14.88 -1.79
CA GLN A 132 -3.12 -13.58 -1.12
C GLN A 132 -2.42 -12.53 -1.99
N THR A 133 -1.41 -12.91 -2.79
CA THR A 133 -0.74 -11.97 -3.70
C THR A 133 -1.69 -11.45 -4.79
N VAL A 134 -2.52 -12.31 -5.37
CA VAL A 134 -3.53 -11.90 -6.35
C VAL A 134 -4.54 -10.92 -5.76
N ILE A 135 -5.04 -11.19 -4.54
CA ILE A 135 -5.97 -10.28 -3.84
C ILE A 135 -5.31 -8.93 -3.56
N LEU A 136 -4.04 -8.92 -3.15
CA LEU A 136 -3.28 -7.68 -2.92
C LEU A 136 -3.13 -6.85 -4.19
N GLU A 137 -2.85 -7.49 -5.33
CA GLU A 137 -2.77 -6.81 -6.63
C GLU A 137 -4.12 -6.20 -7.05
N GLU A 138 -5.23 -6.93 -6.89
CA GLU A 138 -6.57 -6.42 -7.15
C GLU A 138 -6.95 -5.26 -6.23
N LEU A 139 -6.62 -5.35 -4.95
CA LEU A 139 -6.87 -4.29 -3.96
C LEU A 139 -6.05 -3.03 -4.25
N ASN A 140 -4.78 -3.18 -4.63
CA ASN A 140 -3.94 -2.05 -5.03
C ASN A 140 -4.51 -1.36 -6.27
N LYS A 141 -4.85 -2.12 -7.30
CA LYS A 141 -5.48 -1.57 -8.51
C LYS A 141 -6.77 -0.83 -8.19
N LYS A 142 -7.63 -1.40 -7.35
CA LYS A 142 -8.89 -0.76 -6.93
C LYS A 142 -8.65 0.51 -6.12
N THR A 143 -7.58 0.55 -5.32
CA THR A 143 -7.17 1.74 -4.55
C THR A 143 -6.69 2.85 -5.48
N ASP A 144 -5.89 2.51 -6.50
CA ASP A 144 -5.43 3.46 -7.51
C ASP A 144 -6.60 4.03 -8.32
N ASP A 145 -7.52 3.18 -8.78
CA ASP A 145 -8.72 3.59 -9.50
C ASP A 145 -9.59 4.53 -8.64
N MET A 146 -9.76 4.23 -7.34
CA MET A 146 -10.49 5.08 -6.40
C MET A 146 -9.80 6.42 -6.19
N SER A 147 -8.46 6.43 -6.06
CA SER A 147 -7.67 7.67 -5.90
C SER A 147 -7.83 8.57 -7.11
N ASN A 148 -7.66 8.03 -8.32
CA ASN A 148 -7.80 8.76 -9.57
C ASN A 148 -9.21 9.34 -9.75
N LEU A 149 -10.26 8.56 -9.43
CA LEU A 149 -11.64 9.03 -9.47
C LEU A 149 -11.88 10.17 -8.47
N THR A 150 -11.34 10.04 -7.26
CA THR A 150 -11.48 11.05 -6.20
C THR A 150 -10.79 12.37 -6.62
N GLU A 151 -9.57 12.28 -7.16
CA GLU A 151 -8.85 13.45 -7.68
C GLU A 151 -9.61 14.15 -8.80
N SER A 152 -10.19 13.38 -9.74
CA SER A 152 -11.00 13.92 -10.82
C SER A 152 -12.24 14.67 -10.30
N GLN A 153 -12.97 14.09 -9.34
CA GLN A 153 -14.15 14.74 -8.74
C GLN A 153 -13.77 16.01 -7.98
N VAL A 154 -12.65 16.00 -7.27
CA VAL A 154 -12.15 17.18 -6.55
C VAL A 154 -11.79 18.30 -7.52
N GLU A 155 -11.14 18.00 -8.65
CA GLU A 155 -10.80 19.03 -9.62
C GLU A 155 -12.03 19.59 -10.34
N GLU A 156 -13.03 18.74 -10.63
CA GLU A 156 -14.31 19.18 -11.19
C GLU A 156 -15.04 20.13 -10.23
N LEU A 157 -15.16 19.77 -8.96
CA LEU A 157 -15.76 20.63 -7.92
C LEU A 157 -14.98 21.94 -7.72
N ARG A 158 -13.63 21.90 -7.78
CA ARG A 158 -12.81 23.11 -7.72
C ARG A 158 -13.08 24.02 -8.90
N LYS A 159 -13.20 23.45 -10.10
CA LYS A 159 -13.54 24.21 -11.31
C LYS A 159 -14.93 24.83 -11.20
N GLU A 160 -15.94 24.07 -10.80
CA GLU A 160 -17.30 24.58 -10.58
C GLU A 160 -17.34 25.71 -9.55
N ASN A 161 -16.51 25.64 -8.49
CA ASN A 161 -16.44 26.71 -7.51
C ASN A 161 -15.75 27.97 -8.05
N ARG A 162 -14.69 27.84 -8.86
CA ARG A 162 -14.04 29.01 -9.50
C ARG A 162 -15.02 29.78 -10.38
N ASP A 163 -15.91 29.09 -11.08
CA ASP A 163 -16.92 29.71 -11.95
C ASP A 163 -18.04 30.43 -11.16
N ARG A 164 -18.05 30.29 -9.83
CA ARG A 164 -19.02 30.91 -8.91
C ARG A 164 -18.43 32.06 -8.10
N GLU A 165 -17.15 32.37 -8.28
CA GLU A 165 -16.54 33.56 -7.70
C GLU A 165 -16.84 34.76 -8.61
N ILE A 166 -17.59 35.73 -8.10
CA ILE A 166 -17.96 36.94 -8.85
C ILE A 166 -17.75 38.13 -7.93
N ALA A 167 -16.84 39.02 -8.31
CA ALA A 167 -16.60 40.26 -7.60
C ALA A 167 -15.97 41.28 -8.54
N PHE A 168 -16.44 42.51 -8.49
CA PHE A 168 -15.80 43.63 -9.15
C PHE A 168 -15.71 44.85 -8.23
N SER A 169 -14.72 45.68 -8.49
CA SER A 169 -14.56 46.98 -7.84
C SER A 169 -13.87 47.92 -8.80
N ALA A 170 -14.46 49.08 -9.03
CA ALA A 170 -13.94 50.07 -9.96
C ALA A 170 -14.13 51.50 -9.45
N ALA A 171 -13.21 52.38 -9.82
CA ALA A 171 -13.31 53.82 -9.65
C ALA A 171 -13.63 54.52 -10.98
N LEU A 172 -14.19 55.71 -10.88
CA LEU A 172 -14.83 56.39 -12.00
C LEU A 172 -13.82 56.78 -13.09
N MET A 173 -12.80 57.56 -12.75
CA MET A 173 -11.74 57.96 -13.68
C MET A 173 -10.48 57.10 -13.57
N GLU A 174 -9.87 56.78 -14.72
CA GLU A 174 -8.55 56.15 -14.81
C GLU A 174 -7.43 57.16 -14.54
N SER A 175 -7.58 58.37 -15.07
CA SER A 175 -6.69 59.51 -14.86
C SER A 175 -7.43 60.83 -15.06
N GLY A 176 -6.82 61.93 -14.64
CA GLY A 176 -7.37 63.27 -14.76
C GLY A 176 -8.14 63.72 -13.53
N SER A 177 -8.77 64.89 -13.64
CA SER A 177 -9.60 65.48 -12.61
C SER A 177 -10.67 66.34 -13.29
N GLY A 178 -11.90 66.31 -12.76
CA GLY A 178 -12.94 67.17 -13.29
C GLY A 178 -14.36 66.81 -12.90
N HIS A 179 -15.28 67.67 -13.32
CA HIS A 179 -16.70 67.46 -13.17
C HIS A 179 -17.27 66.53 -14.24
N ILE A 180 -18.14 65.62 -13.81
CA ILE A 180 -19.00 64.84 -14.69
C ILE A 180 -20.42 65.35 -14.52
N GLY A 181 -20.98 65.90 -15.60
CA GLY A 181 -22.21 66.68 -15.57
C GLY A 181 -22.00 68.14 -15.13
N PRO A 182 -23.07 68.94 -15.04
CA PRO A 182 -24.45 68.54 -15.23
C PRO A 182 -24.81 68.28 -16.70
N PHE A 183 -25.53 67.18 -16.94
CA PHE A 183 -26.10 66.86 -18.25
C PHE A 183 -27.60 67.18 -18.28
N THR A 184 -28.16 67.39 -19.47
CA THR A 184 -29.61 67.63 -19.63
C THR A 184 -30.45 66.37 -19.47
N THR A 185 -29.85 65.19 -19.62
CA THR A 185 -30.48 63.87 -19.43
C THR A 185 -29.74 63.05 -18.38
N GLU A 186 -30.35 61.97 -17.90
CA GLU A 186 -29.63 60.99 -17.07
C GLU A 186 -28.55 60.28 -17.89
N ILE A 187 -27.39 60.04 -17.27
CA ILE A 187 -26.24 59.39 -17.92
C ILE A 187 -25.80 58.20 -17.08
N THR A 188 -25.56 57.06 -17.74
CA THR A 188 -24.93 55.90 -17.10
C THR A 188 -23.45 56.21 -16.87
N LEU A 189 -22.99 56.05 -15.64
CA LEU A 189 -21.60 56.27 -15.27
C LEU A 189 -20.74 55.05 -15.65
N THR A 190 -19.66 55.30 -16.39
CA THR A 190 -18.68 54.27 -16.75
C THR A 190 -17.49 54.34 -15.80
N TYR A 191 -17.37 53.40 -14.86
CA TYR A 191 -16.21 53.33 -13.96
C TYR A 191 -15.06 52.61 -14.67
N ARG A 192 -14.10 53.39 -15.17
CA ARG A 192 -13.05 52.90 -16.08
C ARG A 192 -11.84 52.32 -15.36
N ASN A 193 -11.60 52.73 -14.11
CA ASN A 193 -10.46 52.28 -13.33
C ASN A 193 -10.80 51.02 -12.55
N VAL A 194 -10.61 49.85 -13.17
CA VAL A 194 -10.98 48.56 -12.58
C VAL A 194 -9.87 48.05 -11.65
N PHE A 195 -10.19 47.87 -10.36
CA PHE A 195 -9.30 47.24 -9.39
C PHE A 195 -9.40 45.72 -9.42
N THR A 196 -10.62 45.20 -9.57
CA THR A 196 -10.92 43.77 -9.57
C THR A 196 -12.12 43.51 -10.48
N ASN A 197 -12.11 42.38 -11.19
CA ASN A 197 -13.23 41.92 -12.02
C ASN A 197 -13.24 40.39 -12.16
N ILE A 198 -13.31 39.69 -11.03
CA ILE A 198 -13.40 38.23 -10.96
C ILE A 198 -14.75 37.81 -11.56
N GLY A 199 -14.71 36.83 -12.46
CA GLY A 199 -15.87 36.37 -13.23
C GLY A 199 -16.20 37.26 -14.45
N ASN A 200 -15.45 38.35 -14.68
CA ASN A 200 -15.62 39.27 -15.82
C ASN A 200 -17.06 39.78 -16.04
N ALA A 201 -17.83 39.90 -14.95
CA ALA A 201 -19.23 40.28 -14.99
C ALA A 201 -19.46 41.80 -15.14
N TYR A 202 -18.44 42.62 -14.84
CA TYR A 202 -18.50 44.07 -15.03
C TYR A 202 -17.79 44.48 -16.33
N ASN A 203 -18.45 45.33 -17.13
CA ASN A 203 -17.89 45.88 -18.36
C ASN A 203 -17.47 47.35 -18.16
N PRO A 204 -16.16 47.66 -18.14
CA PRO A 204 -15.67 49.03 -17.90
C PRO A 204 -15.94 50.01 -19.04
N PHE A 205 -16.25 49.51 -20.25
CA PHE A 205 -16.59 50.36 -21.39
C PHE A 205 -18.03 50.86 -21.34
N THR A 206 -18.93 50.12 -20.69
CA THR A 206 -20.36 50.45 -20.59
C THR A 206 -20.78 50.88 -19.18
N GLY A 207 -20.00 50.54 -18.15
CA GLY A 207 -20.37 50.78 -16.75
C GLY A 207 -21.39 49.78 -16.20
N ILE A 208 -21.60 48.66 -16.90
CA ILE A 208 -22.69 47.73 -16.61
C ILE A 208 -22.12 46.43 -16.04
N PHE A 209 -22.67 46.01 -14.90
CA PHE A 209 -22.56 44.65 -14.40
C PHE A 209 -23.68 43.79 -14.98
N THR A 210 -23.36 42.61 -15.49
CA THR A 210 -24.34 41.62 -15.98
C THR A 210 -24.21 40.36 -15.15
N ALA A 211 -25.28 39.92 -14.49
CA ALA A 211 -25.25 38.75 -13.63
C ALA A 211 -25.00 37.47 -14.46
N PRO A 212 -23.86 36.76 -14.28
CA PRO A 212 -23.60 35.51 -15.00
C PRO A 212 -24.30 34.32 -14.33
N LEU A 213 -24.69 34.46 -13.06
CA LEU A 213 -25.36 33.44 -12.26
C LEU A 213 -26.57 34.01 -11.54
N LYS A 214 -27.59 33.17 -11.34
CA LYS A 214 -28.70 33.48 -10.43
C LYS A 214 -28.19 33.51 -9.00
N GLY A 215 -28.49 34.56 -8.24
CA GLY A 215 -27.98 34.67 -6.87
C GLY A 215 -28.30 35.96 -6.14
N ALA A 216 -27.86 36.04 -4.89
CA ALA A 216 -27.92 37.24 -4.08
C ALA A 216 -26.60 38.03 -4.21
N TYR A 217 -26.68 39.28 -4.69
CA TYR A 217 -25.53 40.13 -4.94
C TYR A 217 -25.57 41.36 -4.04
N MET A 218 -24.44 41.71 -3.43
CA MET A 218 -24.28 42.98 -2.74
C MET A 218 -23.64 43.99 -3.70
N PHE A 219 -24.24 45.17 -3.83
CA PHE A 219 -23.65 46.30 -4.53
C PHE A 219 -23.43 47.46 -3.57
N SER A 220 -22.34 48.19 -3.76
CA SER A 220 -22.06 49.43 -3.06
C SER A 220 -21.50 50.47 -4.01
N PHE A 221 -21.81 51.73 -3.74
CA PHE A 221 -21.27 52.85 -4.50
C PHE A 221 -21.11 54.06 -3.60
N SER A 222 -20.10 54.87 -3.94
CA SER A 222 -19.79 56.13 -3.30
C SER A 222 -19.82 57.24 -4.34
N ILE A 223 -20.33 58.39 -3.94
CA ILE A 223 -20.30 59.62 -4.71
C ILE A 223 -19.56 60.71 -3.96
N PHE A 224 -18.79 61.48 -4.73
CA PHE A 224 -18.16 62.71 -4.31
C PHE A 224 -18.43 63.79 -5.35
N GLY A 225 -18.59 65.03 -4.91
CA GLY A 225 -18.77 66.14 -5.83
C GLY A 225 -18.67 67.49 -5.14
N HIS A 226 -18.34 68.53 -5.90
CA HIS A 226 -18.54 69.89 -5.45
C HIS A 226 -19.90 70.39 -5.90
N THR A 227 -20.80 70.69 -4.96
CA THR A 227 -22.16 71.15 -5.29
C THR A 227 -22.27 72.66 -5.26
N THR A 228 -23.27 73.18 -5.95
CA THR A 228 -23.79 74.54 -5.75
C THR A 228 -25.24 74.47 -5.27
N SER A 229 -25.80 75.60 -4.87
CA SER A 229 -27.24 75.71 -4.54
C SER A 229 -28.16 75.10 -5.61
N SER A 230 -27.79 75.19 -6.90
CA SER A 230 -28.57 74.69 -8.04
C SER A 230 -28.10 73.36 -8.63
N THR A 231 -26.95 72.81 -8.19
CA THR A 231 -26.39 71.57 -8.74
C THR A 231 -25.99 70.56 -7.65
N PRO A 232 -26.95 69.77 -7.13
CA PRO A 232 -26.64 68.68 -6.21
C PRO A 232 -25.89 67.53 -6.90
N SER A 233 -25.31 66.65 -6.07
CA SER A 233 -24.80 65.35 -6.49
C SER A 233 -25.88 64.30 -6.25
N THR A 234 -26.34 63.62 -7.30
CA THR A 234 -27.35 62.55 -7.14
C THR A 234 -27.13 61.46 -8.15
N VAL A 235 -26.92 60.24 -7.66
CA VAL A 235 -26.83 59.06 -8.51
C VAL A 235 -27.69 57.94 -7.93
N SER A 236 -28.02 56.97 -8.76
CA SER A 236 -28.76 55.78 -8.33
C SER A 236 -28.22 54.51 -8.95
N ILE A 237 -28.27 53.42 -8.18
CA ILE A 237 -28.20 52.07 -8.77
C ILE A 237 -29.52 51.81 -9.50
N VAL A 238 -29.39 51.26 -10.70
CA VAL A 238 -30.48 50.87 -11.59
C VAL A 238 -30.33 49.38 -11.91
N LYS A 239 -31.41 48.62 -11.76
CA LYS A 239 -31.54 47.22 -12.17
C LYS A 239 -32.49 47.15 -13.35
N ASN A 240 -32.05 46.63 -14.50
CA ASN A 240 -32.91 46.45 -15.70
C ASN A 240 -33.73 47.70 -16.09
N GLY A 241 -33.16 48.90 -15.93
CA GLY A 241 -33.85 50.17 -16.21
C GLY A 241 -34.63 50.76 -15.03
N GLU A 242 -34.88 50.01 -13.96
CA GLU A 242 -35.59 50.46 -12.78
C GLU A 242 -34.65 50.94 -11.67
N ARG A 243 -34.98 52.08 -11.07
CA ARG A 243 -34.18 52.67 -9.99
C ARG A 243 -34.38 51.89 -8.68
N VAL A 244 -33.28 51.53 -8.03
CA VAL A 244 -33.29 50.72 -6.81
C VAL A 244 -32.98 51.55 -5.57
N VAL A 245 -31.79 52.14 -5.49
CA VAL A 245 -31.34 52.97 -4.36
C VAL A 245 -30.67 54.24 -4.85
N VAL A 246 -30.80 55.32 -4.07
CA VAL A 246 -30.33 56.66 -4.42
C VAL A 246 -29.34 57.17 -3.39
N ALA A 247 -28.19 57.67 -3.85
CA ALA A 247 -27.33 58.52 -3.05
C ALA A 247 -27.54 59.96 -3.51
N HIS A 248 -27.96 60.81 -2.58
CA HIS A 248 -28.16 62.23 -2.79
C HIS A 248 -27.31 62.99 -1.78
N ALA A 249 -26.67 64.06 -2.23
CA ALA A 249 -26.03 65.02 -1.37
C ALA A 249 -26.14 66.43 -1.96
N HIS A 250 -26.41 67.39 -1.09
CA HIS A 250 -26.63 68.79 -1.45
C HIS A 250 -26.11 69.69 -0.34
N GLN A 251 -25.37 70.71 -0.74
CA GLN A 251 -25.07 71.87 0.09
C GLN A 251 -24.85 73.09 -0.81
N ASN A 252 -24.96 74.29 -0.25
CA ASN A 252 -24.89 75.54 -1.01
C ASN A 252 -23.57 75.73 -1.75
N GLN A 253 -22.45 75.35 -1.13
CA GLN A 253 -21.11 75.39 -1.72
C GLN A 253 -20.19 74.42 -0.98
N GLY A 254 -19.30 73.74 -1.70
CA GLY A 254 -18.24 72.90 -1.15
C GLY A 254 -18.32 71.44 -1.60
N ALA A 255 -17.46 70.59 -1.04
CA ALA A 255 -17.43 69.15 -1.29
C ALA A 255 -18.51 68.39 -0.49
N VAL A 256 -19.22 67.49 -1.15
CA VAL A 256 -20.16 66.55 -0.54
C VAL A 256 -19.75 65.13 -0.86
N ASN A 257 -20.10 64.20 0.04
CA ASN A 257 -20.03 62.77 -0.22
C ASN A 257 -21.32 62.07 0.20
N SER A 258 -21.60 60.92 -0.41
CA SER A 258 -22.69 60.03 0.00
C SER A 258 -22.40 58.62 -0.51
N SER A 259 -22.74 57.62 0.27
CA SER A 259 -22.60 56.21 -0.13
C SER A 259 -23.87 55.44 0.19
N LYS A 260 -24.12 54.39 -0.57
CA LYS A 260 -25.23 53.45 -0.36
C LYS A 260 -24.79 52.04 -0.74
N GLY A 261 -25.50 51.06 -0.22
CA GLY A 261 -25.38 49.68 -0.63
C GLY A 261 -26.75 48.99 -0.65
N VAL A 262 -26.86 47.93 -1.43
CA VAL A 262 -28.10 47.16 -1.59
C VAL A 262 -27.77 45.71 -1.91
N VAL A 263 -28.55 44.78 -1.34
CA VAL A 263 -28.55 43.38 -1.75
C VAL A 263 -29.68 43.16 -2.74
N LEU A 264 -29.38 42.58 -3.90
CA LEU A 264 -30.33 42.28 -4.96
C LEU A 264 -30.31 40.80 -5.30
N ILE A 265 -31.50 40.22 -5.48
CA ILE A 265 -31.63 38.94 -6.16
C ILE A 265 -31.64 39.20 -7.66
N LEU A 266 -30.69 38.59 -8.36
CA LEU A 266 -30.52 38.71 -9.80
C LEU A 266 -30.73 37.35 -10.46
N GLU A 267 -31.41 37.37 -11.60
CA GLU A 267 -31.44 36.26 -12.56
C GLU A 267 -30.25 36.37 -13.52
N VAL A 268 -29.93 35.28 -14.23
CA VAL A 268 -28.89 35.29 -15.26
C VAL A 268 -29.26 36.30 -16.35
N GLY A 269 -28.34 37.22 -16.65
CA GLY A 269 -28.53 38.28 -17.64
C GLY A 269 -29.13 39.57 -17.09
N ASP A 270 -29.57 39.62 -15.82
CA ASP A 270 -29.96 40.88 -15.19
C ASP A 270 -28.78 41.86 -15.18
N VAL A 271 -29.06 43.12 -15.48
CA VAL A 271 -28.05 44.19 -15.56
C VAL A 271 -28.19 45.18 -14.42
N VAL A 272 -27.07 45.58 -13.84
CA VAL A 272 -26.97 46.57 -12.76
C VAL A 272 -25.92 47.62 -13.11
N TYR A 273 -26.28 48.89 -12.99
CA TYR A 273 -25.39 50.03 -13.30
C TYR A 273 -25.76 51.27 -12.50
N VAL A 274 -24.87 52.25 -12.47
CA VAL A 274 -25.08 53.52 -11.77
C VAL A 274 -25.44 54.62 -12.77
N ARG A 275 -26.48 55.41 -12.47
CA ARG A 275 -26.89 56.58 -13.26
C ARG A 275 -26.76 57.87 -12.50
N LEU A 276 -26.14 58.87 -13.13
CA LEU A 276 -26.17 60.26 -12.74
C LEU A 276 -27.47 60.91 -13.22
N TRP A 277 -28.17 61.60 -12.33
CA TRP A 277 -29.45 62.24 -12.68
C TRP A 277 -29.24 63.50 -13.52
N SER A 278 -30.24 63.86 -14.33
CA SER A 278 -30.21 65.10 -15.11
C SER A 278 -30.05 66.34 -14.22
N GLY A 279 -29.23 67.30 -14.64
CA GLY A 279 -28.95 68.52 -13.90
C GLY A 279 -28.14 68.30 -12.62
N ARG A 280 -27.50 67.14 -12.46
CA ARG A 280 -26.62 66.82 -11.32
C ARG A 280 -25.20 66.64 -11.80
N ARG A 281 -24.24 66.90 -10.92
CA ARG A 281 -22.82 66.69 -11.22
C ARG A 281 -22.13 65.97 -10.09
N ILE A 282 -21.06 65.28 -10.44
CA ILE A 282 -20.09 64.71 -9.50
C ILE A 282 -18.70 65.23 -9.87
N PHE A 283 -17.73 64.99 -9.02
CA PHE A 283 -16.34 65.36 -9.26
C PHE A 283 -15.47 64.16 -8.91
N ASP A 284 -14.46 63.89 -9.73
CA ASP A 284 -13.47 62.85 -9.46
C ASP A 284 -12.07 63.38 -9.78
N GLU A 285 -11.08 62.79 -9.12
CA GLU A 285 -9.67 63.12 -9.26
C GLU A 285 -8.80 61.90 -8.92
N GLN A 286 -7.49 62.10 -8.77
CA GLN A 286 -6.50 61.04 -8.54
C GLN A 286 -6.79 60.19 -7.29
N ASP A 287 -7.55 60.70 -6.32
CA ASP A 287 -7.91 60.03 -5.08
C ASP A 287 -9.08 59.04 -5.21
N LYS A 288 -9.69 58.93 -6.40
CA LYS A 288 -10.68 57.88 -6.74
C LYS A 288 -11.89 57.85 -5.80
N HIS A 289 -12.46 59.03 -5.54
CA HIS A 289 -13.56 59.20 -4.57
C HIS A 289 -14.85 58.47 -4.98
N ASN A 290 -15.09 58.34 -6.29
CA ASN A 290 -16.30 57.73 -6.81
C ASN A 290 -16.04 56.27 -7.16
N THR A 291 -16.60 55.36 -6.38
CA THR A 291 -16.44 53.91 -6.54
C THR A 291 -17.77 53.21 -6.79
N PHE A 292 -17.70 52.11 -7.52
CA PHE A 292 -18.78 51.15 -7.69
C PHE A 292 -18.21 49.74 -7.59
N SER A 293 -18.78 48.96 -6.68
CA SER A 293 -18.34 47.60 -6.38
C SER A 293 -19.55 46.68 -6.23
N GLY A 294 -19.33 45.41 -6.51
CA GLY A 294 -20.34 44.39 -6.22
C GLY A 294 -19.77 42.99 -6.27
N TYR A 295 -20.42 42.08 -5.54
CA TYR A 295 -19.98 40.69 -5.44
C TYR A 295 -21.17 39.75 -5.16
N LEU A 296 -21.03 38.50 -5.61
CA LEU A 296 -21.97 37.43 -5.30
C LEU A 296 -21.80 37.02 -3.82
N LEU A 297 -22.88 37.07 -3.05
CA LEU A 297 -22.91 36.54 -1.68
C LEU A 297 -23.02 35.02 -1.72
N TYR A 298 -24.02 34.54 -2.45
CA TYR A 298 -24.22 33.12 -2.71
C TYR A 298 -25.14 32.94 -3.92
N PRO A 299 -24.87 31.92 -4.75
CA PRO A 299 -25.74 31.55 -5.85
C PRO A 299 -27.03 30.92 -5.34
N LEU A 300 -28.13 31.15 -6.05
CA LEU A 300 -29.44 30.57 -5.76
C LEU A 300 -29.76 29.48 -6.78
N ARG A 301 -30.39 28.40 -6.30
CA ARG A 301 -30.87 27.30 -7.14
C ARG A 301 -32.21 27.67 -7.82
#